data_AF-A0A950TJC6-F1
#
_entry.id   AF-A0A950TJC6-F1
#
_cell.length_a   1.000
_cell.length_b   1.000
_cell.length_c   1.000
_cell.angle_alpha   90.00
_cell.angle_beta   90.00
_cell.angle_gamma   90.00
#
_symmetry.space_group_name_H-M   'P 1'
#
loop_
_entity.id
_entity.type
_entity.pdbx_description
1 polymer ?
#
loop_
_entity_poly.entity_id
_entity_poly.type
_entity_poly.pdbx_seq_one_letter_code
_entity_poly.pdbx_strand_id
1 'polypeptide(L)' 'AADRLHPLQEAMHAAHGLQCGYCTPGILMTLVAFLKDNPRPDEAQIRAAISGNLCRCTGYQHIVDAVMRSVA' A
#
# COMPACT_ATOMS: atom_id res chain seq x y z
N ALA A 1 -1.31 14.73 15.46
CA ALA A 1 -2.72 15.14 15.37
C ALA A 1 -3.50 13.98 14.79
N ALA A 2 -4.66 13.65 15.34
CA ALA A 2 -5.50 12.54 14.87
C ALA A 2 -6.01 12.72 13.42
N ASP A 3 -5.78 13.89 12.81
CA ASP A 3 -6.27 14.25 11.47
C ASP A 3 -5.25 14.11 10.34
N ARG A 4 -4.00 13.71 10.62
CA ARG A 4 -3.00 13.51 9.56
C ARG A 4 -2.94 12.05 9.15
N LEU A 5 -3.24 11.78 7.89
CA LEU A 5 -3.09 10.46 7.30
C LEU A 5 -1.61 10.03 7.29
N HIS A 6 -1.37 8.74 7.46
CA HIS A 6 -0.06 8.15 7.25
C HIS A 6 0.33 8.29 5.75
N PRO A 7 1.62 8.48 5.38
CA PRO A 7 2.02 8.63 3.98
C PRO A 7 1.49 7.55 3.04
N LEU A 8 1.48 6.28 3.49
CA LEU A 8 0.83 5.18 2.74
C LEU A 8 -0.68 5.38 2.53
N GLN A 9 -1.41 5.91 3.51
CA GLN A 9 -2.84 6.19 3.36
C GLN A 9 -3.07 7.33 2.35
N GLU A 10 -2.27 8.39 2.41
CA GLU A 10 -2.30 9.49 1.44
C GLU A 10 -1.98 8.99 0.03
N ALA A 11 -0.96 8.16 -0.12
CA ALA A 11 -0.56 7.61 -1.41
C ALA A 11 -1.60 6.63 -1.99
N MET A 12 -2.20 5.78 -1.15
CA MET A 12 -3.29 4.90 -1.57
C MET A 12 -4.49 5.70 -2.09
N HIS A 13 -4.83 6.81 -1.42
CA HIS A 13 -5.89 7.70 -1.88
C HIS A 13 -5.52 8.38 -3.21
N ALA A 14 -4.33 8.96 -3.31
CA ALA A 14 -3.88 9.69 -4.51
C ALA A 14 -3.70 8.81 -5.75
N ALA A 15 -3.30 7.55 -5.58
CA ALA A 15 -3.03 6.63 -6.68
C ALA A 15 -4.23 5.75 -7.07
N HIS A 16 -5.41 5.95 -6.47
CA HIS A 16 -6.55 5.04 -6.62
C HIS A 16 -6.22 3.58 -6.23
N GLY A 17 -5.41 3.41 -5.17
CA GLY A 17 -5.01 2.13 -4.60
C GLY A 17 -6.12 1.41 -3.83
N LEU A 18 -7.33 1.97 -3.77
CA LEU A 18 -8.51 1.35 -3.18
C LEU A 18 -9.79 1.63 -4.00
N GLN A 19 -10.77 0.73 -3.89
CA GLN A 19 -12.13 0.92 -4.40
C GLN A 19 -13.15 0.60 -3.30
N CYS A 20 -13.55 -0.68 -3.14
CA CYS A 20 -14.51 -1.07 -2.09
C CYS A 20 -13.98 -0.88 -0.66
N GLY A 21 -12.66 -0.70 -0.49
CA GLY A 21 -12.01 -0.41 0.78
C GLY A 21 -11.82 -1.60 1.72
N TYR A 22 -12.50 -2.73 1.51
CA TYR A 22 -12.52 -3.84 2.47
C TYR A 22 -11.13 -4.43 2.78
N CYS A 23 -10.30 -4.64 1.75
CA CYS A 23 -8.94 -5.16 1.91
C CYS A 23 -7.92 -4.10 2.37
N THR A 24 -8.25 -2.82 2.28
CA THR A 24 -7.29 -1.72 2.41
C THR A 24 -6.62 -1.66 3.78
N PRO A 25 -7.32 -1.85 4.92
CA PRO A 25 -6.67 -1.86 6.22
C PRO A 25 -5.62 -2.98 6.38
N GLY A 26 -5.91 -4.20 5.91
CA GLY A 26 -4.98 -5.33 5.97
C GLY A 26 -3.72 -5.07 5.15
N ILE A 27 -3.89 -4.60 3.91
CA ILE A 27 -2.79 -4.23 3.02
C ILE A 27 -1.92 -3.12 3.65
N LEU A 28 -2.54 -2.08 4.21
CA LEU A 28 -1.82 -0.99 4.87
C LEU A 28 -0.97 -1.48 6.03
N MET A 29 -1.50 -2.35 6.90
CA MET A 29 -0.75 -2.87 8.04
C MET A 29 0.43 -3.75 7.59
N THR A 30 0.24 -4.59 6.58
CA THR A 30 1.33 -5.37 5.98
C THR A 30 2.43 -4.46 5.41
N LEU A 31 2.07 -3.42 4.67
CA LEU A 31 3.02 -2.50 4.06
C LEU A 31 3.75 -1.63 5.10
N VAL A 32 3.05 -1.16 6.14
CA VAL A 32 3.68 -0.41 7.24
C VAL A 32 4.75 -1.26 7.93
N ALA A 33 4.48 -2.54 8.18
CA ALA A 33 5.47 -3.44 8.77
C ALA A 33 6.64 -3.69 7.79
N PHE A 34 6.33 -4.04 6.55
CA PHE A 34 7.33 -4.33 5.51
C PHE A 34 8.30 -3.16 5.25
N LEU A 35 7.78 -1.93 5.16
CA LEU A 35 8.58 -0.74 4.87
C LEU A 35 9.50 -0.29 6.01
N LYS A 36 9.27 -0.74 7.24
CA LYS A 36 10.21 -0.49 8.35
C LYS A 36 11.58 -1.13 8.10
N ASP A 37 11.55 -2.34 7.55
CA ASP A 37 12.77 -3.12 7.26
C ASP A 37 13.25 -2.91 5.82
N ASN A 38 12.37 -2.44 4.93
CA ASN A 38 12.63 -2.27 3.50
C ASN A 38 12.27 -0.83 3.07
N PRO A 39 13.08 0.19 3.39
CA PRO A 39 12.74 1.59 3.13
C PRO A 39 12.77 1.98 1.65
N ARG A 40 13.38 1.17 0.78
CA ARG A 40 13.47 1.39 -0.67
C ARG A 40 13.22 0.08 -1.42
N PRO A 41 12.00 -0.46 -1.38
CA PRO A 41 11.69 -1.71 -2.04
C PRO A 41 11.56 -1.49 -3.56
N ASP A 42 11.81 -2.53 -4.34
CA ASP A 42 11.37 -2.60 -5.72
C ASP A 42 9.93 -3.13 -5.83
N GLU A 43 9.37 -3.06 -7.04
CA GLU A 43 8.01 -3.54 -7.31
C GLU A 43 7.82 -5.03 -7.00
N ALA A 44 8.81 -5.87 -7.27
CA ALA A 44 8.72 -7.31 -7.03
C ALA A 44 8.63 -7.61 -5.52
N GLN A 45 9.41 -6.90 -4.72
CA GLN A 45 9.39 -6.99 -3.27
C GLN A 45 8.04 -6.52 -2.70
N ILE A 46 7.46 -5.43 -3.23
CA ILE A 46 6.13 -4.96 -2.82
C ILE A 46 5.06 -6.02 -3.11
N ARG A 47 5.07 -6.59 -4.32
CA ARG A 47 4.11 -7.63 -4.73
C ARG A 47 4.23 -8.88 -3.85
N ALA A 48 5.46 -9.29 -3.54
CA ALA A 48 5.70 -10.40 -2.64
C ALA A 48 5.15 -10.10 -1.23
N ALA A 49 5.39 -8.88 -0.71
CA ALA A 49 4.92 -8.47 0.61
C ALA A 49 3.39 -8.51 0.74
N ILE A 50 2.66 -8.14 -0.31
CA ILE A 50 1.19 -8.13 -0.29
C ILE A 50 0.54 -9.44 -0.81
N SER A 51 1.32 -10.47 -1.13
CA SER A 51 0.81 -11.73 -1.72
C SER A 51 -0.22 -12.46 -0.84
N GLY A 52 -0.18 -12.25 0.49
CA GLY A 52 -1.17 -12.77 1.44
C GLY A 52 -2.44 -11.91 1.58
N ASN A 53 -2.53 -10.75 0.90
CA ASN A 53 -3.67 -9.85 0.96
C ASN A 53 -4.44 -9.87 -0.36
N LEU A 54 -5.59 -10.52 -0.37
CA LEU A 54 -6.44 -10.60 -1.55
C LEU A 54 -7.23 -9.30 -1.77
N CYS A 55 -7.09 -8.73 -2.97
CA CYS A 55 -7.90 -7.61 -3.43
C CYS A 55 -8.68 -8.02 -4.70
N ARG A 56 -10.00 -7.84 -4.69
CA ARG A 56 -10.85 -8.18 -5.85
C ARG A 56 -11.12 -7.00 -6.79
N CYS A 57 -10.86 -5.78 -6.34
CA CYS A 57 -11.34 -4.59 -7.05
C CYS A 57 -10.27 -3.90 -7.90
N THR A 58 -9.03 -3.79 -7.40
CA THR A 58 -8.04 -2.87 -7.98
C THR A 58 -7.11 -3.49 -9.02
N GLY A 59 -7.00 -4.82 -9.09
CA GLY A 59 -6.00 -5.48 -9.94
C GLY A 59 -4.55 -5.26 -9.49
N TYR A 60 -4.33 -4.80 -8.25
CA TYR A 60 -3.04 -4.60 -7.57
C TYR A 60 -2.10 -3.51 -8.11
N GLN A 61 -2.14 -3.14 -9.39
CA GLN A 61 -1.18 -2.18 -9.96
C GLN A 61 -1.15 -0.84 -9.20
N HIS A 62 -2.34 -0.25 -8.95
CA HIS A 62 -2.42 1.01 -8.23
C HIS A 62 -2.04 0.94 -6.74
N ILE A 63 -2.07 -0.25 -6.14
CA ILE A 63 -1.51 -0.46 -4.79
C ILE A 63 0.01 -0.39 -4.85
N VAL A 64 0.63 -1.03 -5.84
CA VAL A 64 2.08 -0.99 -6.05
C VAL A 64 2.53 0.44 -6.34
N ASP A 65 1.83 1.14 -7.25
CA ASP A 65 2.13 2.53 -7.60
C ASP A 65 2.03 3.46 -6.37
N ALA A 66 1.04 3.24 -5.49
CA ALA A 66 0.89 3.99 -4.25
C ALA A 66 2.10 3.80 -3.32
N VAL A 67 2.56 2.56 -3.15
CA VAL A 67 3.70 2.25 -2.29
C VAL A 67 4.97 2.90 -2.83
N MET A 68 5.24 2.76 -4.13
CA MET A 68 6.39 3.38 -4.79
C MET A 68 6.41 4.90 -4.64
N ARG A 69 5.24 5.55 -4.66
CA ARG A 69 5.11 7.00 -4.42
C ARG A 69 5.31 7.38 -2.95
N SER A 70 4.99 6.50 -2.01
CA SER A 70 5.07 6.79 -0.57
C SER A 70 6.49 6.73 0.00
N VAL A 71 7.42 6.11 -0.72
CA VAL A 71 8.83 5.88 -0.33
C VAL A 71 9.82 6.73 -1.12
N ALA A 72 9.34 7.48 -2.12
CA ALA A 72 10.11 8.46 -2.89
C ALA A 72 10.18 9.80 -2.14
#